data_AF-A0AB36T7D7-F1
#
_entry.id   AF-A0AB36T7D7-F1
#
_cell.length_a   1.000
_cell.length_b   1.000
_cell.length_c   1.000
_cell.angle_alpha   90.00
_cell.angle_beta   90.00
_cell.angle_gamma   90.00
#
_symmetry.space_group_name_H-M   'P 1'
#
loop_
_entity.id
_entity.type
_entity.pdbx_description
1 polymer ?
#
loop_
_entity_poly.entity_id
_entity_poly.type
_entity_poly.pdbx_seq_one_letter_code
_entity_poly.pdbx_strand_id
1 'polypeptide(L)'
;MAYVEKIVTEAEFQDSLINLMTENGWKKVKIFYKYIYKEKEQPISGKTTKLYKYWCAKHVILQNSDGGMYGIVQTSAWETKTKLDIDLSIEKGETEFRSYVENNPRYKDRSCMYLYMIEKIPNYQDNSLIPMGAQDGSEFQSIIDVELSDVKEIKTPSKNPSTGEIYYNYSYEYTDAPQLMMSPWVKCSFRNPKLTNIDADSNWWPDSMVRITGQVDKSRVVLLIQADKTPAFDNNSVPVIPVYMGKLESYAADDTIADALWAGTAYDEGPEANSHKYDFESKTPFRDVKKYMPRTKSYPKSPGNGIDNIIIKRSRFGARYQAHYLAWNVPPNMMPPDRKSTTGGQYPNAWQNHENDEYKYQFNPSVYSNKVHTSRAYIVHPEEGVRGYMPYIVLLSPLGLLNGDKLKVRQNTCPDTHDIYRFFTVDAISPITKLPATAYRPAGLGIYEKTR
;
A
#
# COMPACT_ATOMS: atom_id res chain seq x y z
N MET A 1 -5.45 -22.62 3.22
CA MET A 1 -4.18 -21.90 3.09
C MET A 1 -3.67 -22.19 1.70
N ALA A 2 -3.63 -21.19 0.84
CA ALA A 2 -3.13 -21.36 -0.52
C ALA A 2 -1.89 -20.49 -0.70
N TYR A 3 -0.79 -21.12 -1.10
CA TYR A 3 0.26 -20.37 -1.79
C TYR A 3 -0.24 -20.09 -3.20
N VAL A 4 -0.20 -18.84 -3.61
CA VAL A 4 -0.83 -18.34 -4.84
C VAL A 4 0.25 -17.86 -5.78
N GLU A 5 0.12 -18.23 -7.04
CA GLU A 5 0.88 -17.68 -8.15
C GLU A 5 -0.10 -17.47 -9.31
N LYS A 6 -0.46 -16.23 -9.59
CA LYS A 6 -1.49 -15.86 -10.56
C LYS A 6 -0.99 -14.70 -11.42
N ILE A 7 -1.32 -14.72 -12.71
CA ILE A 7 -1.08 -13.62 -13.64
C ILE A 7 -2.45 -13.12 -14.11
N VAL A 8 -2.64 -11.81 -14.09
CA VAL A 8 -3.90 -11.14 -14.46
C VAL A 8 -3.59 -9.91 -15.29
N THR A 9 -4.58 -9.34 -15.96
CA THR A 9 -4.42 -8.04 -16.62
C THR A 9 -4.54 -6.90 -15.60
N GLU A 10 -3.92 -5.75 -15.86
CA GLU A 10 -4.08 -4.52 -15.07
C GLU A 10 -5.59 -4.14 -14.96
N ALA A 11 -6.38 -4.38 -16.01
CA ALA A 11 -7.81 -4.10 -16.03
C ALA A 11 -8.63 -4.97 -15.05
N GLU A 12 -8.27 -6.26 -14.93
CA GLU A 12 -8.99 -7.23 -14.08
C GLU A 12 -8.35 -7.40 -12.70
N PHE A 13 -7.26 -6.68 -12.42
CA PHE A 13 -6.44 -6.86 -11.23
C PHE A 13 -7.26 -6.75 -9.94
N GLN A 14 -8.06 -5.70 -9.78
CA GLN A 14 -8.81 -5.47 -8.55
C GLN A 14 -9.83 -6.59 -8.29
N ASP A 15 -10.65 -6.92 -9.30
CA ASP A 15 -11.67 -7.97 -9.18
C ASP A 15 -11.01 -9.34 -8.96
N SER A 16 -9.87 -9.61 -9.62
CA SER A 16 -9.08 -10.82 -9.40
C SER A 16 -8.49 -10.93 -7.99
N LEU A 17 -8.03 -9.81 -7.41
CA LEU A 17 -7.53 -9.76 -6.04
C LEU A 17 -8.67 -9.99 -5.03
N ILE A 18 -9.83 -9.37 -5.25
CA ILE A 18 -11.03 -9.57 -4.41
C ILE A 18 -11.48 -11.03 -4.48
N ASN A 19 -11.56 -11.60 -5.67
CA ASN A 19 -11.93 -13.00 -5.87
C ASN A 19 -10.94 -13.93 -5.17
N LEU A 20 -9.63 -13.67 -5.30
CA LEU A 20 -8.60 -14.45 -4.61
C LEU A 20 -8.79 -14.44 -3.08
N MET A 21 -9.07 -13.27 -2.50
CA MET A 21 -9.31 -13.16 -1.05
C MET A 21 -10.59 -13.90 -0.63
N THR A 22 -11.66 -13.74 -1.39
CA THR A 22 -12.96 -14.36 -1.06
C THR A 22 -12.96 -15.88 -1.21
N GLU A 23 -12.32 -16.41 -2.25
CA GLU A 23 -12.08 -17.86 -2.44
C GLU A 23 -11.27 -18.46 -1.27
N ASN A 24 -10.45 -17.65 -0.60
CA ASN A 24 -9.63 -18.07 0.54
C ASN A 24 -10.22 -17.72 1.91
N GLY A 25 -11.53 -17.45 1.97
CA GLY A 25 -12.30 -17.37 3.22
C GLY A 25 -12.58 -15.96 3.73
N TRP A 26 -12.21 -14.91 2.97
CA TRP A 26 -12.65 -13.55 3.28
C TRP A 26 -14.08 -13.33 2.79
N LYS A 27 -14.82 -12.46 3.47
CA LYS A 27 -16.19 -12.11 3.11
C LYS A 27 -16.23 -10.73 2.47
N LYS A 28 -16.88 -10.62 1.30
CA LYS A 28 -17.27 -9.33 0.73
C LYS A 28 -18.48 -8.78 1.49
N VAL A 29 -18.29 -7.66 2.19
CA VAL A 29 -19.29 -7.11 3.12
C VAL A 29 -20.09 -5.97 2.51
N LYS A 30 -19.44 -5.12 1.72
CA LYS A 30 -20.09 -3.96 1.09
C LYS A 30 -19.32 -3.54 -0.17
N ILE A 31 -20.06 -3.16 -1.19
CA ILE A 31 -19.57 -2.41 -2.35
C ILE A 31 -20.32 -1.08 -2.40
N PHE A 32 -19.65 0.01 -2.68
CA PHE A 32 -20.31 1.29 -2.97
C PHE A 32 -19.40 2.16 -3.82
N TYR A 33 -20.00 3.17 -4.45
CA TYR A 33 -19.31 4.10 -5.32
C TYR A 33 -19.47 5.51 -4.77
N LYS A 34 -18.39 6.29 -4.75
CA LYS A 34 -18.46 7.73 -4.53
C LYS A 34 -18.11 8.44 -5.82
N TYR A 35 -18.83 9.49 -6.17
CA TYR A 35 -18.55 10.23 -7.40
C TYR A 35 -18.67 11.73 -7.22
N ILE A 36 -17.95 12.46 -8.07
CA ILE A 36 -18.02 13.91 -8.19
C ILE A 36 -18.20 14.22 -9.67
N TYR A 37 -19.12 15.13 -9.96
CA TYR A 37 -19.29 15.75 -11.27
C TYR A 37 -19.10 17.26 -11.14
N LYS A 38 -18.27 17.84 -12.00
CA LYS A 38 -18.09 19.29 -12.08
C LYS A 38 -18.16 19.78 -13.52
N GLU A 39 -18.76 20.94 -13.69
CA GLU A 39 -18.74 21.69 -14.94
C GLU A 39 -17.70 22.81 -14.84
N LYS A 40 -16.79 22.88 -15.80
CA LYS A 40 -15.78 23.95 -15.90
C LYS A 40 -15.91 24.65 -17.24
N GLU A 41 -16.02 25.97 -17.20
CA GLU A 41 -15.92 26.79 -18.40
C GLU A 41 -14.45 27.13 -18.67
N GLN A 42 -13.97 26.86 -19.89
CA GLN A 42 -12.66 27.29 -20.36
C GLN A 42 -12.82 28.24 -21.56
N PRO A 43 -12.29 29.46 -21.48
CA PRO A 43 -12.16 30.33 -22.65
C PRO A 43 -11.01 29.83 -23.52
N ILE A 44 -11.32 29.34 -24.72
CA ILE A 44 -10.33 28.96 -25.73
C ILE A 44 -10.60 29.82 -26.97
N SER A 45 -9.63 30.65 -27.37
CA SER A 45 -9.68 31.45 -28.60
C SER A 45 -10.98 32.25 -28.79
N GLY A 46 -11.48 32.89 -27.72
CA GLY A 46 -12.69 33.72 -27.75
C GLY A 46 -14.02 32.96 -27.72
N LYS A 47 -14.00 31.63 -27.58
CA LYS A 47 -15.21 30.80 -27.34
C LYS A 47 -15.12 30.10 -25.98
N THR A 48 -16.19 30.23 -25.19
CA THR A 48 -16.33 29.49 -23.93
C THR A 48 -16.73 28.05 -24.24
N THR A 49 -15.82 27.12 -23.97
CA THR A 49 -16.11 25.67 -24.08
C THR A 49 -16.39 25.11 -22.69
N LYS A 50 -17.48 24.37 -22.55
CA LYS A 50 -17.82 23.66 -21.32
C LYS A 50 -17.11 22.30 -21.29
N LEU A 51 -16.43 22.04 -20.19
CA LEU A 51 -15.77 20.78 -19.89
C LEU A 51 -16.47 20.14 -18.70
N TYR A 52 -16.70 18.85 -18.80
CA TYR A 52 -17.37 18.05 -17.78
C TYR A 52 -16.36 17.09 -17.19
N LYS A 53 -16.07 17.27 -15.90
CA LYS A 53 -15.10 16.45 -15.18
C LYS A 53 -15.82 15.49 -14.26
N TYR A 54 -15.35 14.26 -14.27
CA TYR A 54 -15.90 13.19 -13.47
C TYR A 54 -14.78 12.54 -12.66
N TRP A 55 -15.06 12.28 -11.39
CA TRP A 55 -14.26 11.43 -10.53
C TRP A 55 -15.16 10.37 -9.93
N CYS A 56 -14.67 9.15 -9.82
CA CYS A 56 -15.38 8.04 -9.22
C CYS A 56 -14.41 7.15 -8.43
N ALA A 57 -14.83 6.64 -7.29
CA ALA A 57 -14.11 5.65 -6.50
C ALA A 57 -15.04 4.46 -6.22
N LYS A 58 -14.62 3.25 -6.64
CA LYS A 58 -15.26 1.97 -6.30
C LYS A 58 -14.63 1.42 -5.04
N HIS A 59 -15.38 1.40 -3.95
CA HIS A 59 -14.95 0.84 -2.67
C HIS A 59 -15.46 -0.59 -2.53
N VAL A 60 -14.56 -1.52 -2.21
CA VAL A 60 -14.92 -2.89 -1.85
C VAL A 60 -14.40 -3.17 -0.45
N ILE A 61 -15.33 -3.41 0.48
CA ILE A 61 -15.01 -3.75 1.88
C ILE A 61 -15.00 -5.27 2.02
N LEU A 62 -13.87 -5.78 2.49
CA LEU A 62 -13.63 -7.17 2.79
C LEU A 62 -13.44 -7.36 4.30
N GLN A 63 -13.96 -8.46 4.82
CA GLN A 63 -13.82 -8.85 6.21
C GLN A 63 -13.12 -10.22 6.29
N ASN A 64 -12.09 -10.31 7.12
CA ASN A 64 -11.41 -11.58 7.40
C ASN A 64 -12.18 -12.40 8.45
N SER A 65 -11.78 -13.64 8.70
CA SER A 65 -12.42 -14.53 9.68
C SER A 65 -12.37 -14.02 11.12
N ASP A 66 -11.42 -13.12 11.41
CA ASP A 66 -11.19 -12.56 12.74
C ASP A 66 -12.00 -11.27 12.96
N GLY A 67 -12.79 -10.84 11.97
CA GLY A 67 -13.63 -9.65 12.02
C GLY A 67 -12.95 -8.34 11.61
N GLY A 68 -11.66 -8.38 11.28
CA GLY A 68 -10.91 -7.25 10.70
C GLY A 68 -11.47 -6.85 9.34
N MET A 69 -11.64 -5.54 9.12
CA MET A 69 -12.26 -4.99 7.90
C MET A 69 -11.30 -4.08 7.15
N TYR A 70 -11.20 -4.33 5.85
CA TYR A 70 -10.26 -3.68 4.95
C TYR A 70 -11.01 -3.20 3.71
N GLY A 71 -10.70 -2.01 3.23
CA GLY A 71 -11.19 -1.48 1.97
C GLY A 71 -10.13 -1.54 0.89
N ILE A 72 -10.54 -1.96 -0.30
CA ILE A 72 -9.75 -1.86 -1.53
C ILE A 72 -10.48 -0.91 -2.47
N VAL A 73 -9.79 0.11 -2.97
CA VAL A 73 -10.38 1.14 -3.84
C VAL A 73 -9.69 1.16 -5.19
N GLN A 74 -10.51 1.28 -6.23
CA GLN A 74 -10.10 1.65 -7.57
C GLN A 74 -10.77 2.96 -7.93
N THR A 75 -9.97 3.91 -8.41
CA THR A 75 -10.44 5.24 -8.79
C THR A 75 -10.49 5.39 -10.30
N SER A 76 -11.42 6.21 -10.77
CA SER A 76 -11.54 6.63 -12.16
C SER A 76 -11.67 8.14 -12.23
N ALA A 77 -11.00 8.76 -13.20
CA ALA A 77 -11.12 10.19 -13.44
C ALA A 77 -11.03 10.49 -14.94
N TRP A 78 -11.92 11.32 -15.45
CA TRP A 78 -11.92 11.70 -16.85
C TRP A 78 -12.60 13.05 -17.09
N GLU A 79 -12.32 13.62 -18.26
CA GLU A 79 -12.90 14.88 -18.73
C GLU A 79 -13.49 14.68 -20.13
N THR A 80 -14.68 15.25 -20.36
CA THR A 80 -15.37 15.22 -21.66
C THR A 80 -15.88 16.61 -22.06
N LYS A 81 -16.03 16.84 -23.37
CA LYS A 81 -16.64 18.06 -23.92
C LYS A 81 -18.16 18.01 -23.92
N THR A 82 -18.73 16.81 -23.89
CA THR A 82 -20.17 16.56 -23.83
C THR A 82 -20.51 15.96 -22.48
N LYS A 83 -21.57 16.47 -21.85
CA LYS A 83 -22.10 15.91 -20.61
C LYS A 83 -22.57 14.49 -20.88
N LEU A 84 -22.32 13.57 -19.95
CA LEU A 84 -22.92 12.24 -20.01
C LEU A 84 -24.45 12.38 -19.98
N ASP A 85 -25.10 11.71 -20.92
CA ASP A 85 -26.57 11.63 -21.00
C ASP A 85 -27.10 10.56 -20.05
N ILE A 86 -26.80 10.74 -18.75
CA ILE A 86 -27.19 9.84 -17.67
C ILE A 86 -27.79 10.69 -16.56
N ASP A 87 -29.05 10.42 -16.21
CA ASP A 87 -29.73 11.10 -15.11
C ASP A 87 -29.42 10.45 -13.76
N LEU A 88 -28.46 11.04 -13.05
CA LEU A 88 -28.00 10.55 -11.75
C LEU A 88 -29.00 10.82 -10.60
N SER A 89 -30.13 11.47 -10.87
CA SER A 89 -31.18 11.69 -9.85
C SER A 89 -32.11 10.49 -9.65
N ILE A 90 -32.02 9.49 -10.53
CA ILE A 90 -32.84 8.28 -10.50
C ILE A 90 -31.98 7.02 -10.41
N GLU A 91 -32.50 5.99 -9.75
CA GLU A 91 -31.80 4.70 -9.52
C GLU A 91 -31.34 4.02 -10.83
N LYS A 92 -32.13 4.17 -11.91
CA LYS A 92 -31.76 3.67 -13.24
C LYS A 92 -30.48 4.32 -13.74
N GLY A 93 -30.35 5.64 -13.61
CA GLY A 93 -29.17 6.36 -14.06
C GLY A 93 -27.96 6.12 -13.17
N GLU A 94 -28.13 5.90 -11.86
CA GLU A 94 -27.03 5.42 -11.02
C GLU A 94 -26.47 4.08 -11.53
N THR A 95 -27.36 3.16 -11.91
CA THR A 95 -26.98 1.83 -12.43
C THR A 95 -26.28 1.93 -13.78
N GLU A 96 -26.77 2.82 -14.65
CA GLU A 96 -26.15 3.11 -15.94
C GLU A 96 -24.77 3.75 -15.77
N PHE A 97 -24.61 4.67 -14.83
CA PHE A 97 -23.31 5.28 -14.53
C PHE A 97 -22.30 4.27 -13.99
N ARG A 98 -22.70 3.38 -13.07
CA ARG A 98 -21.83 2.29 -12.59
C ARG A 98 -21.38 1.42 -13.76
N SER A 99 -22.32 1.01 -14.61
CA SER A 99 -22.03 0.20 -15.80
C SER A 99 -21.09 0.92 -16.77
N TYR A 100 -21.27 2.24 -16.95
CA TYR A 100 -20.40 3.07 -17.77
C TYR A 100 -18.96 3.08 -17.24
N VAL A 101 -18.77 3.29 -15.94
CA VAL A 101 -17.43 3.31 -15.31
C VAL A 101 -16.75 1.94 -15.45
N GLU A 102 -17.48 0.85 -15.21
CA GLU A 102 -16.94 -0.51 -15.32
C GLU A 102 -16.55 -0.87 -16.76
N ASN A 103 -17.39 -0.50 -17.73
CA ASN A 103 -17.18 -0.81 -19.15
C ASN A 103 -16.14 0.10 -19.83
N ASN A 104 -15.64 1.14 -19.15
CA ASN A 104 -14.62 2.05 -19.69
C ASN A 104 -13.31 1.98 -18.89
N PRO A 105 -12.55 0.86 -18.98
CA PRO A 105 -11.33 0.65 -18.19
C PRO A 105 -10.19 1.63 -18.52
N ARG A 106 -10.32 2.45 -19.57
CA ARG A 106 -9.40 3.55 -19.89
C ARG A 106 -9.44 4.70 -18.87
N TYR A 107 -10.54 4.86 -18.15
CA TYR A 107 -10.69 5.94 -17.16
C TYR A 107 -10.26 5.53 -15.76
N LYS A 108 -10.13 4.21 -15.53
CA LYS A 108 -9.65 3.64 -14.27
C LYS A 108 -8.15 3.91 -14.14
N ASP A 109 -7.71 4.30 -12.95
CA ASP A 109 -6.31 4.19 -12.59
C ASP A 109 -6.00 2.71 -12.35
N ARG A 110 -5.40 2.08 -13.36
CA ARG A 110 -5.02 0.65 -13.30
C ARG A 110 -3.63 0.43 -12.73
N SER A 111 -2.86 1.51 -12.63
CA SER A 111 -1.48 1.49 -12.15
C SER A 111 -1.39 1.64 -10.63
N CYS A 112 -2.52 1.81 -9.96
CA CYS A 112 -2.58 2.08 -8.53
C CYS A 112 -3.77 1.38 -7.89
N MET A 113 -3.60 0.95 -6.65
CA MET A 113 -4.71 0.63 -5.75
C MET A 113 -4.59 1.40 -4.44
N TYR A 114 -5.70 1.61 -3.77
CA TYR A 114 -5.73 2.23 -2.44
C TYR A 114 -6.29 1.25 -1.42
N LEU A 115 -5.61 1.15 -0.28
CA LEU A 115 -5.98 0.24 0.80
C LEU A 115 -6.26 1.03 2.08
N TYR A 116 -7.22 0.62 2.89
CA TYR A 116 -7.45 1.20 4.21
C TYR A 116 -8.08 0.19 5.16
N MET A 117 -8.04 0.46 6.46
CA MET A 117 -8.77 -0.29 7.49
C MET A 117 -9.96 0.52 8.00
N ILE A 118 -11.02 -0.16 8.43
CA ILE A 118 -12.17 0.47 9.09
C ILE A 118 -12.59 -0.32 10.33
N GLU A 119 -13.16 0.38 11.31
CA GLU A 119 -13.74 -0.25 12.50
C GLU A 119 -15.22 -0.63 12.34
N LYS A 120 -15.96 0.07 11.47
CA LYS A 120 -17.39 -0.14 11.24
C LYS A 120 -17.72 -0.04 9.75
N ILE A 121 -18.75 -0.79 9.34
CA ILE A 121 -19.26 -0.78 7.98
C ILE A 121 -20.01 0.55 7.75
N PRO A 122 -19.81 1.24 6.61
CA PRO A 122 -20.59 2.41 6.24
C PRO A 122 -22.08 2.09 6.13
N ASN A 123 -22.93 3.01 6.55
CA ASN A 123 -24.39 2.89 6.45
C ASN A 123 -24.91 3.27 5.05
N TYR A 124 -24.31 2.69 4.01
CA TYR A 124 -24.74 2.84 2.63
C TYR A 124 -25.46 1.57 2.17
N GLN A 125 -26.36 1.70 1.20
CA GLN A 125 -26.92 0.53 0.52
C GLN A 125 -25.83 -0.17 -0.30
N ASP A 126 -25.94 -1.48 -0.48
CA ASP A 126 -24.95 -2.21 -1.28
C ASP A 126 -25.08 -1.80 -2.76
N ASN A 127 -23.93 -1.58 -3.42
CA ASN A 127 -23.80 -1.03 -4.77
C ASN A 127 -24.37 0.39 -4.95
N SER A 128 -24.61 1.15 -3.87
CA SER A 128 -25.09 2.54 -3.98
C SER A 128 -24.07 3.45 -4.64
N LEU A 129 -24.56 4.45 -5.38
CA LEU A 129 -23.75 5.55 -5.91
C LEU A 129 -24.00 6.80 -5.06
N ILE A 130 -22.96 7.33 -4.42
CA ILE A 130 -23.09 8.42 -3.45
C ILE A 130 -22.50 9.70 -4.05
N PRO A 131 -23.32 10.75 -4.26
CA PRO A 131 -22.85 12.03 -4.77
C PRO A 131 -21.99 12.72 -3.72
N MET A 132 -20.80 13.13 -4.13
CA MET A 132 -19.89 13.92 -3.32
C MET A 132 -19.73 15.31 -3.94
N GLY A 133 -19.34 16.27 -3.12
CA GLY A 133 -18.87 17.59 -3.54
C GLY A 133 -17.46 17.84 -3.01
N ALA A 134 -16.71 18.70 -3.69
CA ALA A 134 -15.36 19.06 -3.26
C ALA A 134 -14.96 20.43 -3.79
N GLN A 135 -14.16 21.15 -3.00
CA GLN A 135 -13.41 22.29 -3.53
C GLN A 135 -12.39 21.82 -4.57
N ASP A 136 -11.97 22.72 -5.45
CA ASP A 136 -10.97 22.42 -6.48
C ASP A 136 -9.65 21.95 -5.83
N GLY A 137 -9.19 20.77 -6.23
CA GLY A 137 -7.99 20.12 -5.67
C GLY A 137 -8.27 19.14 -4.52
N SER A 138 -9.51 19.06 -4.02
CA SER A 138 -9.92 18.14 -2.96
C SER A 138 -10.76 16.96 -3.46
N GLU A 139 -11.01 16.84 -4.77
CA GLU A 139 -11.92 15.86 -5.34
C GLU A 139 -11.53 14.42 -4.98
N PHE A 140 -10.24 14.11 -5.09
CA PHE A 140 -9.72 12.78 -4.76
C PHE A 140 -9.91 12.43 -3.28
N GLN A 141 -9.67 13.39 -2.38
CA GLN A 141 -9.86 13.16 -0.94
C GLN A 141 -11.33 12.91 -0.62
N SER A 142 -12.26 13.68 -1.20
CA SER A 142 -13.70 13.54 -0.96
C SER A 142 -14.25 12.18 -1.41
N ILE A 143 -13.77 11.63 -2.53
CA ILE A 143 -14.25 10.31 -3.00
C ILE A 143 -13.63 9.14 -2.24
N ILE A 144 -12.43 9.27 -1.68
CA ILE A 144 -11.76 8.19 -0.93
C ILE A 144 -12.21 8.14 0.53
N ASP A 145 -12.49 9.30 1.14
CA ASP A 145 -12.86 9.39 2.54
C ASP A 145 -14.20 8.70 2.80
N VAL A 146 -14.18 7.54 3.45
CA VAL A 146 -15.38 6.74 3.75
C VAL A 146 -16.18 7.33 4.91
N GLU A 147 -15.58 8.16 5.75
CA GLU A 147 -16.26 8.80 6.88
C GLU A 147 -17.21 9.90 6.41
N LEU A 148 -16.93 10.49 5.25
CA LEU A 148 -17.79 11.50 4.65
C LEU A 148 -19.11 10.88 4.18
N SER A 149 -20.19 11.08 4.94
CA SER A 149 -21.48 10.43 4.65
C SER A 149 -22.27 11.11 3.54
N ASP A 150 -22.33 12.44 3.57
CA ASP A 150 -23.14 13.26 2.67
C ASP A 150 -22.50 14.64 2.45
N VAL A 151 -22.80 15.27 1.32
CA VAL A 151 -22.33 16.60 0.95
C VAL A 151 -23.48 17.44 0.41
N LYS A 152 -23.68 18.60 1.03
CA LYS A 152 -24.61 19.63 0.56
C LYS A 152 -23.86 20.72 -0.18
N GLU A 153 -24.18 20.89 -1.46
CA GLU A 153 -23.69 22.00 -2.27
C GLU A 153 -24.48 23.27 -1.96
N ILE A 154 -23.77 24.36 -1.70
CA ILE A 154 -24.33 25.69 -1.44
C ILE A 154 -23.90 26.61 -2.57
N LYS A 155 -24.89 27.06 -3.33
CA LYS A 155 -24.72 27.97 -4.45
C LYS A 155 -24.96 29.40 -3.99
N THR A 156 -23.90 30.21 -3.94
CA THR A 156 -23.97 31.61 -3.51
C THR A 156 -23.78 32.55 -4.71
N PRO A 157 -24.74 33.43 -5.02
CA PRO A 157 -24.55 34.43 -6.07
C PRO A 157 -23.50 35.46 -5.63
N SER A 158 -22.65 35.87 -6.55
CA SER A 158 -21.64 36.90 -6.38
C SER A 158 -21.64 37.81 -7.60
N LYS A 159 -21.40 39.10 -7.40
CA LYS A 159 -21.46 40.09 -8.48
C LYS A 159 -20.06 40.51 -8.85
N ASN A 160 -19.72 40.45 -10.13
CA ASN A 160 -18.47 41.00 -10.63
C ASN A 160 -18.49 42.53 -10.43
N PRO A 161 -17.55 43.11 -9.66
CA PRO A 161 -17.54 44.55 -9.40
C PRO A 161 -17.39 45.40 -10.66
N SER A 162 -16.76 44.85 -11.71
CA SER A 162 -16.43 45.56 -12.94
C SER A 162 -17.48 45.42 -14.04
N THR A 163 -18.08 44.23 -14.21
CA THR A 163 -19.06 43.96 -15.28
C THR A 163 -20.51 43.95 -14.79
N GLY A 164 -20.73 43.86 -13.47
CA GLY A 164 -22.05 43.73 -12.87
C GLY A 164 -22.70 42.35 -13.07
N GLU A 165 -22.04 41.43 -13.76
CA GLU A 165 -22.53 40.06 -13.99
C GLU A 165 -22.60 39.25 -12.70
N ILE A 166 -23.65 38.45 -12.57
CA ILE A 166 -23.81 37.51 -11.47
C ILE A 166 -23.10 36.21 -11.84
N TYR A 167 -22.08 35.86 -11.08
CA TYR A 167 -21.45 34.54 -11.10
C TYR A 167 -21.82 33.79 -9.82
N TYR A 168 -21.70 32.46 -9.82
CA TYR A 168 -22.02 31.64 -8.66
C TYR A 168 -20.76 31.04 -8.06
N ASN A 169 -20.59 31.24 -6.76
CA ASN A 169 -19.59 30.56 -5.96
C ASN A 169 -20.23 29.32 -5.32
N TYR A 170 -19.50 28.21 -5.36
CA TYR A 170 -19.95 26.94 -4.79
C TYR A 170 -19.15 26.65 -3.51
N SER A 171 -19.85 26.50 -2.40
CA SER A 171 -19.30 25.96 -1.17
C SER A 171 -19.95 24.63 -0.85
N TYR A 172 -19.30 23.84 0.00
CA TYR A 172 -19.74 22.48 0.34
C TYR A 172 -19.82 22.36 1.85
N GLU A 173 -20.99 21.99 2.35
CA GLU A 173 -21.20 21.53 3.72
C GLU A 173 -21.16 20.01 3.73
N TYR A 174 -20.48 19.44 4.70
CA TYR A 174 -20.15 18.02 4.72
C TYR A 174 -20.69 17.41 6.00
N THR A 175 -21.32 16.26 5.89
CA THR A 175 -21.81 15.49 7.02
C THR A 175 -20.92 14.28 7.21
N ASP A 176 -20.21 14.22 8.33
CA ASP A 176 -19.28 13.14 8.64
C ASP A 176 -19.94 12.11 9.57
N ALA A 177 -19.54 10.84 9.42
CA ALA A 177 -19.98 9.72 10.27
C ALA A 177 -18.89 9.43 11.31
N PRO A 178 -18.85 10.12 12.47
CA PRO A 178 -17.73 10.07 13.40
C PRO A 178 -17.47 8.69 14.01
N GLN A 179 -18.48 7.82 14.00
CA GLN A 179 -18.42 6.42 14.42
C GLN A 179 -17.65 5.51 13.46
N LEU A 180 -17.51 5.93 12.19
CA LEU A 180 -16.69 5.25 11.21
C LEU A 180 -15.28 5.79 11.39
N MET A 181 -14.36 4.90 11.75
CA MET A 181 -12.96 5.24 11.98
C MET A 181 -12.15 4.59 10.87
N MET A 182 -11.71 5.38 9.91
CA MET A 182 -10.93 4.93 8.74
C MET A 182 -9.45 5.21 8.98
N SER A 183 -8.58 4.22 8.72
CA SER A 183 -7.14 4.46 8.75
C SER A 183 -6.73 5.46 7.67
N PRO A 184 -5.55 6.09 7.77
CA PRO A 184 -4.94 6.68 6.59
C PRO A 184 -4.91 5.66 5.45
N TRP A 185 -5.21 6.09 4.23
CA TRP A 185 -5.22 5.19 3.08
C TRP A 185 -3.82 5.04 2.51
N VAL A 186 -3.48 3.80 2.17
CA VAL A 186 -2.19 3.40 1.62
C VAL A 186 -2.29 3.43 0.11
N LYS A 187 -1.61 4.39 -0.52
CA LYS A 187 -1.50 4.47 -1.99
C LYS A 187 -0.41 3.51 -2.48
N CYS A 188 -0.82 2.47 -3.18
CA CYS A 188 0.02 1.42 -3.71
C CYS A 188 0.09 1.54 -5.24
N SER A 189 1.10 2.26 -5.74
CA SER A 189 1.37 2.38 -7.18
C SER A 189 2.23 1.20 -7.63
N PHE A 190 1.83 0.49 -8.69
CA PHE A 190 2.56 -0.66 -9.25
C PHE A 190 3.73 -0.26 -10.14
N ARG A 191 3.67 0.96 -10.69
CA ARG A 191 4.71 1.55 -11.53
C ARG A 191 4.71 3.06 -11.43
N ASN A 192 5.79 3.69 -11.86
CA ASN A 192 5.86 5.13 -11.92
C ASN A 192 4.85 5.66 -12.98
N PRO A 193 3.90 6.52 -12.61
CA PRO A 193 2.86 7.02 -13.52
C PRO A 193 3.42 7.91 -14.64
N LYS A 194 4.67 8.39 -14.53
CA LYS A 194 5.34 9.19 -15.57
C LYS A 194 6.07 8.35 -16.61
N LEU A 195 6.11 7.02 -16.47
CA LEU A 195 6.65 6.12 -17.49
C LEU A 195 5.92 6.23 -18.83
N THR A 196 4.64 6.58 -18.84
CA THR A 196 3.85 6.75 -20.08
C THR A 196 4.36 7.86 -20.99
N ASN A 197 5.24 8.73 -20.48
CA ASN A 197 5.74 9.91 -21.20
C ASN A 197 7.19 9.71 -21.69
N ILE A 198 7.77 8.53 -21.47
CA ILE A 198 9.13 8.22 -21.93
C ILE A 198 9.03 7.57 -23.30
N ASP A 199 9.89 8.01 -24.22
CA ASP A 199 10.08 7.38 -25.54
C ASP A 199 10.88 6.08 -25.39
N ALA A 200 10.29 5.12 -24.68
CA ALA A 200 10.70 3.73 -24.71
C ALA A 200 9.67 2.99 -25.57
N ASP A 201 10.10 2.06 -26.42
CA ASP A 201 9.27 1.13 -27.21
C ASP A 201 8.46 0.19 -26.28
N SER A 202 7.67 0.79 -25.39
CA SER A 202 7.08 0.17 -24.22
C SER A 202 5.58 0.25 -24.32
N ASN A 203 5.02 -0.87 -24.73
CA ASN A 203 3.60 -1.09 -24.88
C ASN A 203 2.92 -1.29 -23.52
N TRP A 204 2.80 -0.21 -22.74
CA TRP A 204 1.98 -0.22 -21.52
C TRP A 204 0.51 0.01 -21.86
N TRP A 205 -0.23 -1.08 -21.97
CA TRP A 205 -1.60 -1.08 -22.43
C TRP A 205 -2.58 -1.56 -21.34
N PRO A 206 -3.89 -1.40 -21.56
CA PRO A 206 -4.91 -1.98 -20.68
C PRO A 206 -4.76 -3.48 -20.39
N ASP A 207 -4.15 -4.23 -21.31
CA ASP A 207 -3.90 -5.67 -21.21
C ASP A 207 -2.51 -6.02 -20.64
N SER A 208 -1.74 -5.03 -20.18
CA SER A 208 -0.48 -5.28 -19.48
C SER A 208 -0.69 -6.21 -18.29
N MET A 209 0.24 -7.15 -18.11
CA MET A 209 0.11 -8.21 -17.13
C MET A 209 0.63 -7.78 -15.76
N VAL A 210 -0.03 -8.29 -14.71
CA VAL A 210 0.34 -8.14 -13.31
C VAL A 210 0.45 -9.54 -12.71
N ARG A 211 1.60 -9.84 -12.12
CA ARG A 211 1.84 -11.08 -11.38
C ARG A 211 1.54 -10.87 -9.91
N ILE A 212 0.72 -11.75 -9.34
CA ILE A 212 0.39 -11.83 -7.93
C ILE A 212 0.98 -13.13 -7.38
N THR A 213 1.89 -13.03 -6.41
CA THR A 213 2.53 -14.19 -5.78
C THR A 213 2.49 -14.04 -4.28
N GLY A 214 2.14 -15.08 -3.52
CA GLY A 214 2.15 -14.98 -2.06
C GLY A 214 1.31 -16.01 -1.35
N GLN A 215 0.82 -15.67 -0.16
CA GLN A 215 0.00 -16.52 0.68
C GLN A 215 -1.29 -15.79 1.06
N VAL A 216 -2.41 -16.49 0.93
CA VAL A 216 -3.70 -16.02 1.44
C VAL A 216 -4.33 -17.10 2.31
N ASP A 217 -4.81 -16.68 3.47
CA ASP A 217 -5.68 -17.48 4.33
C ASP A 217 -6.90 -16.68 4.79
N LYS A 218 -7.71 -17.29 5.63
CA LYS A 218 -8.95 -16.71 6.15
C LYS A 218 -8.78 -15.41 6.97
N SER A 219 -7.57 -15.17 7.49
CA SER A 219 -7.23 -14.09 8.44
C SER A 219 -6.26 -13.05 7.86
N ARG A 220 -5.47 -13.43 6.86
CA ARG A 220 -4.24 -12.76 6.42
C ARG A 220 -4.04 -12.87 4.91
N VAL A 221 -3.44 -11.84 4.37
CA VAL A 221 -3.01 -11.70 2.99
C VAL A 221 -1.57 -11.21 3.02
N VAL A 222 -0.67 -11.99 2.42
CA VAL A 222 0.73 -11.63 2.21
C VAL A 222 1.02 -11.80 0.73
N LEU A 223 1.14 -10.71 -0.01
CA LEU A 223 1.29 -10.74 -1.47
C LEU A 223 2.50 -9.94 -1.92
N LEU A 224 3.05 -10.37 -3.04
CA LEU A 224 3.95 -9.63 -3.91
C LEU A 224 3.22 -9.40 -5.22
N ILE A 225 3.13 -8.14 -5.62
CA ILE A 225 2.48 -7.69 -6.84
C ILE A 225 3.53 -7.05 -7.73
N GLN A 226 3.68 -7.55 -8.95
CA GLN A 226 4.64 -7.02 -9.91
C GLN A 226 3.95 -6.79 -11.24
N ALA A 227 3.97 -5.54 -11.73
CA ALA A 227 3.56 -5.22 -13.10
C ALA A 227 4.67 -5.59 -14.10
N ASP A 228 4.35 -5.59 -15.40
CA ASP A 228 5.27 -5.98 -16.48
C ASP A 228 6.55 -5.12 -16.55
N LYS A 229 7.67 -5.63 -16.06
CA LYS A 229 8.93 -4.86 -16.02
C LYS A 229 9.64 -4.67 -17.38
N THR A 230 9.17 -5.28 -18.47
CA THR A 230 9.86 -5.29 -19.79
C THR A 230 10.40 -3.91 -20.23
N PRO A 231 9.61 -2.82 -20.14
CA PRO A 231 10.06 -1.45 -20.42
C PRO A 231 11.23 -0.88 -19.61
N ALA A 232 11.35 -1.26 -18.35
CA ALA A 232 12.12 -0.52 -17.35
C ALA A 232 12.68 -1.47 -16.30
N PHE A 233 13.56 -2.37 -16.76
CA PHE A 233 14.03 -3.51 -15.99
C PHE A 233 14.97 -3.15 -14.83
N ASP A 234 15.72 -2.03 -14.92
CA ASP A 234 16.86 -1.72 -14.03
C ASP A 234 16.76 -0.40 -13.25
N ASN A 235 15.56 0.18 -13.13
CA ASN A 235 15.41 1.59 -12.73
C ASN A 235 14.47 1.84 -11.53
N ASN A 236 14.00 0.81 -10.83
CA ASN A 236 13.01 0.94 -9.74
C ASN A 236 11.69 1.62 -10.17
N SER A 237 11.46 1.74 -11.48
CA SER A 237 10.25 2.34 -12.05
C SER A 237 9.07 1.36 -12.03
N VAL A 238 9.35 0.05 -11.97
CA VAL A 238 8.36 -1.05 -11.91
C VAL A 238 8.79 -2.10 -10.86
N PRO A 239 8.72 -1.76 -9.56
CA PRO A 239 9.18 -2.66 -8.51
C PRO A 239 8.18 -3.77 -8.16
N VAL A 240 8.65 -4.77 -7.43
CA VAL A 240 7.87 -5.80 -6.74
C VAL A 240 7.27 -5.20 -5.48
N ILE A 241 5.95 -4.99 -5.49
CA ILE A 241 5.19 -4.38 -4.40
C ILE A 241 4.76 -5.42 -3.36
N PRO A 242 5.28 -5.39 -2.13
CA PRO A 242 4.76 -6.20 -1.04
C PRO A 242 3.44 -5.62 -0.50
N VAL A 243 2.52 -6.48 -0.07
CA VAL A 243 1.28 -6.09 0.59
C VAL A 243 1.01 -7.05 1.74
N TYR A 244 0.66 -6.48 2.89
CA TYR A 244 0.21 -7.22 4.07
C TYR A 244 -1.12 -6.66 4.57
N MET A 245 -2.09 -7.55 4.75
CA MET A 245 -3.36 -7.25 5.40
C MET A 245 -3.73 -8.39 6.33
N GLY A 246 -4.01 -8.11 7.60
CA GLY A 246 -4.56 -9.10 8.52
C GLY A 246 -3.97 -9.04 9.91
N LYS A 247 -4.25 -10.09 10.69
CA LYS A 247 -3.90 -10.18 12.10
C LYS A 247 -2.40 -10.46 12.31
N LEU A 248 -1.79 -9.77 13.27
CA LEU A 248 -0.45 -10.08 13.80
C LEU A 248 -0.52 -11.13 14.91
N GLU A 249 0.58 -11.84 15.14
CA GLU A 249 0.72 -12.69 16.33
C GLU A 249 1.40 -11.88 17.43
N SER A 250 0.66 -11.62 18.51
CA SER A 250 1.19 -10.86 19.64
C SER A 250 1.96 -11.76 20.61
N TYR A 251 2.97 -11.20 21.28
CA TYR A 251 3.64 -11.87 22.39
C TYR A 251 2.88 -11.77 23.71
N ALA A 252 1.96 -10.82 23.82
CA ALA A 252 1.19 -10.58 25.03
C ALA A 252 -0.21 -11.20 24.89
N ALA A 253 -0.61 -12.00 25.87
CA ALA A 253 -1.90 -12.72 25.84
C ALA A 253 -3.12 -11.79 25.92
N ASP A 254 -2.94 -10.57 26.43
CA ASP A 254 -3.95 -9.50 26.55
C ASP A 254 -4.09 -8.63 25.29
N ASP A 255 -3.13 -8.70 24.37
CA ASP A 255 -3.13 -7.90 23.14
C ASP A 255 -3.97 -8.57 22.05
N THR A 256 -5.27 -8.30 22.11
CA THR A 256 -6.31 -8.94 21.30
C THR A 256 -6.60 -8.24 19.98
N ILE A 257 -6.04 -7.05 19.71
CA ILE A 257 -6.39 -6.23 18.53
C ILE A 257 -5.13 -5.79 17.79
N ALA A 258 -4.63 -6.66 16.92
CA ALA A 258 -3.43 -6.39 16.12
C ALA A 258 -3.66 -6.63 14.63
N ASP A 259 -4.78 -6.14 14.08
CA ASP A 259 -4.92 -6.00 12.63
C ASP A 259 -3.89 -4.99 12.13
N ALA A 260 -3.09 -5.38 11.14
CA ALA A 260 -2.11 -4.53 10.50
C ALA A 260 -2.40 -4.37 9.01
N LEU A 261 -1.99 -3.22 8.48
CA LEU A 261 -2.01 -2.87 7.07
C LEU A 261 -0.72 -2.17 6.71
N TRP A 262 -0.07 -2.65 5.66
CA TRP A 262 1.00 -1.93 4.97
C TRP A 262 1.16 -2.47 3.55
N ALA A 263 1.76 -1.65 2.70
CA ALA A 263 2.11 -2.01 1.34
C ALA A 263 3.44 -1.36 0.94
N GLY A 264 3.96 -1.74 -0.21
CA GLY A 264 4.95 -0.96 -0.94
C GLY A 264 4.29 -0.05 -1.97
N THR A 265 5.11 0.78 -2.58
CA THR A 265 4.73 1.59 -3.75
C THR A 265 5.93 1.80 -4.65
N ALA A 266 5.68 1.90 -5.94
CA ALA A 266 6.61 2.51 -6.87
C ALA A 266 6.76 4.00 -6.54
N TYR A 267 7.90 4.57 -6.94
CA TYR A 267 8.10 6.01 -6.87
C TYR A 267 7.12 6.71 -7.82
N ASP A 268 6.30 7.60 -7.28
CA ASP A 268 5.26 8.29 -8.03
C ASP A 268 5.21 9.81 -7.76
N GLU A 269 6.25 10.34 -7.14
CA GLU A 269 6.38 11.76 -6.80
C GLU A 269 7.35 12.46 -7.76
N GLY A 270 6.85 12.99 -8.87
CA GLY A 270 7.67 13.74 -9.83
C GLY A 270 8.16 12.91 -11.02
N PRO A 271 9.23 13.35 -11.71
CA PRO A 271 9.74 12.71 -12.93
C PRO A 271 10.27 11.30 -12.68
N GLU A 272 10.29 10.48 -13.74
CA GLU A 272 10.74 9.09 -13.66
C GLU A 272 12.21 8.95 -13.25
N ALA A 273 13.10 9.79 -13.76
CA ALA A 273 14.52 9.77 -13.42
C ALA A 273 14.82 9.94 -11.92
N ASN A 274 13.89 10.50 -11.14
CA ASN A 274 14.05 10.60 -9.68
C ASN A 274 13.87 9.25 -8.97
N SER A 275 13.15 8.31 -9.57
CA SER A 275 12.94 6.98 -9.00
C SER A 275 14.25 6.18 -8.87
N HIS A 276 15.23 6.42 -9.77
CA HIS A 276 16.54 5.77 -9.75
C HIS A 276 17.44 6.33 -8.64
N LYS A 277 17.17 7.57 -8.22
CA LYS A 277 17.95 8.31 -7.23
C LYS A 277 17.25 8.36 -5.88
N TYR A 278 16.19 7.57 -5.70
CA TYR A 278 15.44 7.58 -4.46
C TYR A 278 16.34 7.10 -3.31
N ASP A 279 16.45 7.95 -2.29
CA ASP A 279 17.21 7.66 -1.08
C ASP A 279 16.36 6.87 -0.08
N PHE A 280 16.51 5.54 -0.08
CA PHE A 280 15.87 4.63 0.87
C PHE A 280 16.34 4.85 2.33
N GLU A 281 17.43 5.60 2.53
CA GLU A 281 17.95 5.98 3.85
C GLU A 281 17.45 7.36 4.31
N SER A 282 16.58 8.00 3.53
CA SER A 282 16.01 9.27 3.95
C SER A 282 15.13 9.09 5.19
N LYS A 283 15.44 9.86 6.24
CA LYS A 283 14.61 9.95 7.45
C LYS A 283 13.30 10.69 7.22
N THR A 284 13.20 11.42 6.11
CA THR A 284 11.98 12.12 5.71
C THR A 284 10.96 11.09 5.21
N PRO A 285 9.74 11.05 5.74
CA PRO A 285 8.68 10.17 5.23
C PRO A 285 8.48 10.36 3.72
N PHE A 286 8.30 9.27 2.99
CA PHE A 286 7.96 9.34 1.57
C PHE A 286 6.56 9.93 1.41
N ARG A 287 5.64 9.55 2.29
CA ARG A 287 4.28 10.10 2.30
C ARG A 287 4.05 10.99 3.52
N ASP A 288 3.64 12.23 3.26
CA ASP A 288 3.03 13.06 4.29
C ASP A 288 1.66 12.49 4.66
N VAL A 289 1.58 11.83 5.82
CA VAL A 289 0.37 11.16 6.32
C VAL A 289 -0.84 12.08 6.23
N LYS A 290 -0.70 13.39 6.48
CA LYS A 290 -1.80 14.37 6.49
C LYS A 290 -2.57 14.44 5.18
N LYS A 291 -1.91 14.18 4.05
CA LYS A 291 -2.54 14.16 2.71
C LYS A 291 -3.32 12.88 2.45
N TYR A 292 -3.12 11.85 3.28
CA TYR A 292 -3.69 10.52 3.15
C TYR A 292 -4.64 10.18 4.31
N MET A 293 -5.10 11.18 5.07
CA MET A 293 -6.04 11.00 6.18
C MET A 293 -7.48 11.36 5.79
N PRO A 294 -8.48 10.72 6.42
CA PRO A 294 -9.85 11.22 6.41
C PRO A 294 -9.88 12.69 6.86
N ARG A 295 -10.70 13.49 6.20
CA ARG A 295 -10.69 14.95 6.31
C ARG A 295 -10.89 15.43 7.74
N THR A 296 -11.73 14.73 8.50
CA THR A 296 -12.15 15.15 9.84
C THR A 296 -11.36 14.56 10.99
N LYS A 297 -10.40 13.67 10.73
CA LYS A 297 -9.69 12.95 11.79
C LYS A 297 -8.26 13.42 11.91
N SER A 298 -7.94 13.92 13.09
CA SER A 298 -6.58 14.03 13.57
C SER A 298 -6.35 12.91 14.58
N TYR A 299 -5.53 11.93 14.22
CA TYR A 299 -5.12 10.88 15.17
C TYR A 299 -4.06 11.44 16.12
N PRO A 300 -4.22 11.24 17.44
CA PRO A 300 -3.47 12.01 18.45
C PRO A 300 -1.97 11.68 18.55
N LYS A 301 -1.57 10.48 18.14
CA LYS A 301 -0.19 9.98 18.28
C LYS A 301 0.28 9.34 16.97
N SER A 302 1.01 10.11 16.16
CA SER A 302 1.75 9.68 14.96
C SER A 302 1.06 8.56 14.15
N PRO A 303 -0.02 8.88 13.40
CA PRO A 303 -0.67 7.91 12.54
C PRO A 303 0.29 7.37 11.48
N GLY A 304 0.14 6.09 11.16
CA GLY A 304 0.93 5.46 10.10
C GLY A 304 0.42 5.81 8.70
N ASN A 305 1.28 5.79 7.70
CA ASN A 305 0.91 5.93 6.28
C ASN A 305 0.93 4.60 5.51
N GLY A 306 1.38 3.51 6.14
CA GLY A 306 1.39 2.19 5.54
C GLY A 306 2.43 1.96 4.44
N ILE A 307 3.29 2.96 4.16
CA ILE A 307 4.41 2.86 3.20
C ILE A 307 5.75 3.01 3.92
N ASP A 308 5.89 4.02 4.78
CA ASP A 308 7.09 4.24 5.58
C ASP A 308 7.07 3.43 6.89
N ASN A 309 5.88 2.99 7.28
CA ASN A 309 5.61 2.30 8.54
C ASN A 309 4.41 1.36 8.37
N ILE A 310 4.16 0.57 9.39
CA ILE A 310 3.05 -0.37 9.46
C ILE A 310 1.93 0.27 10.25
N ILE A 311 0.73 0.34 9.67
CA ILE A 311 -0.46 0.84 10.36
C ILE A 311 -1.00 -0.30 11.20
N ILE A 312 -1.07 -0.13 12.52
CA ILE A 312 -1.80 -1.05 13.39
C ILE A 312 -3.11 -0.41 13.86
N LYS A 313 -4.21 -1.16 13.73
CA LYS A 313 -5.57 -0.71 14.05
C LYS A 313 -5.67 -0.06 15.43
N ARG A 314 -5.12 -0.70 16.45
CA ARG A 314 -5.10 -0.17 17.82
C ARG A 314 -3.78 -0.52 18.50
N SER A 315 -3.16 0.43 19.17
CA SER A 315 -1.95 0.26 19.98
C SER A 315 -2.27 -0.40 21.32
N ARG A 316 -1.25 -0.85 22.06
CA ARG A 316 -1.44 -1.42 23.41
C ARG A 316 -2.11 -0.41 24.35
N PHE A 317 -1.77 0.86 24.23
CA PHE A 317 -2.40 1.96 24.98
C PHE A 317 -3.75 2.42 24.43
N GLY A 318 -4.28 1.75 23.39
CA GLY A 318 -5.60 2.01 22.85
C GLY A 318 -5.66 3.09 21.78
N ALA A 319 -4.53 3.70 21.39
CA ALA A 319 -4.46 4.70 20.33
C ALA A 319 -4.65 4.04 18.95
N ARG A 320 -5.36 4.70 18.04
CA ARG A 320 -5.76 4.11 16.74
C ARG A 320 -4.76 4.40 15.64
N TYR A 321 -4.60 3.44 14.74
CA TYR A 321 -3.87 3.57 13.47
C TYR A 321 -2.45 4.12 13.61
N GLN A 322 -1.77 3.76 14.69
CA GLN A 322 -0.44 4.26 14.99
C GLN A 322 0.63 3.63 14.10
N ALA A 323 1.64 4.43 13.75
CA ALA A 323 2.83 3.98 13.06
C ALA A 323 3.64 3.01 13.94
N HIS A 324 3.82 1.78 13.45
CA HIS A 324 4.76 0.82 13.99
C HIS A 324 5.83 0.49 12.95
N TYR A 325 6.95 -0.05 13.39
CA TYR A 325 8.09 -0.30 12.53
C TYR A 325 8.45 -1.77 12.53
N LEU A 326 8.97 -2.22 11.39
CA LEU A 326 9.46 -3.57 11.23
C LEU A 326 10.86 -3.69 11.83
N ALA A 327 11.11 -4.78 12.53
CA ALA A 327 12.44 -5.16 12.98
C ALA A 327 12.67 -6.66 12.73
N TRP A 328 13.91 -7.04 12.50
CA TRP A 328 14.30 -8.44 12.46
C TRP A 328 15.67 -8.63 13.06
N ASN A 329 15.89 -9.80 13.65
CA ASN A 329 17.14 -10.12 14.31
C ASN A 329 18.19 -10.37 13.24
N VAL A 330 19.16 -9.47 13.17
CA VAL A 330 20.42 -9.67 12.47
C VAL A 330 21.48 -10.03 13.52
N PRO A 331 22.46 -10.89 13.21
CA PRO A 331 23.63 -11.04 14.07
C PRO A 331 24.30 -9.66 14.23
N PRO A 332 24.84 -9.34 15.42
CA PRO A 332 25.43 -8.04 15.66
C PRO A 332 26.55 -7.76 14.64
N ASN A 333 26.49 -6.60 13.97
CA ASN A 333 27.56 -6.04 13.14
C ASN A 333 28.75 -5.57 14.00
N MET A 334 29.21 -6.37 14.96
CA MET A 334 30.46 -6.04 15.64
C MET A 334 31.61 -6.36 14.70
N MET A 335 32.16 -5.33 14.07
CA MET A 335 33.57 -5.41 13.67
C MET A 335 34.39 -5.63 14.95
N PRO A 336 35.34 -6.58 14.97
CA PRO A 336 36.28 -6.68 16.08
C PRO A 336 37.06 -5.35 16.23
N PRO A 337 37.53 -5.00 17.44
CA PRO A 337 38.24 -3.75 17.69
C PRO A 337 39.54 -3.66 16.87
N ASP A 338 39.92 -2.44 16.50
CA ASP A 338 41.16 -2.17 15.78
C ASP A 338 42.38 -2.65 16.57
N ARG A 339 43.39 -3.18 15.87
CA ARG A 339 44.63 -3.70 16.47
C ARG A 339 45.41 -2.65 17.29
N LYS A 340 45.15 -1.37 17.05
CA LYS A 340 45.66 -0.25 17.85
C LYS A 340 44.51 0.66 18.25
N SER A 341 44.32 0.86 19.55
CA SER A 341 43.44 1.93 20.04
C SER A 341 44.10 3.31 19.89
N THR A 342 43.29 4.37 19.97
CA THR A 342 43.73 5.78 20.06
C THR A 342 44.59 6.09 21.29
N THR A 343 44.68 5.18 22.27
CA THR A 343 45.53 5.28 23.46
C THR A 343 46.79 4.40 23.38
N GLY A 344 47.08 3.79 22.23
CA GLY A 344 48.32 3.05 21.98
C GLY A 344 48.33 1.60 22.48
N GLY A 345 47.23 1.11 23.05
CA GLY A 345 47.07 -0.30 23.41
C GLY A 345 47.04 -1.18 22.16
N GLN A 346 47.91 -2.18 22.09
CA GLN A 346 47.95 -3.17 21.02
C GLN A 346 47.32 -4.47 21.51
N TYR A 347 46.21 -4.89 20.90
CA TYR A 347 45.56 -6.16 21.22
C TYR A 347 46.11 -7.25 20.29
N PRO A 348 46.87 -8.24 20.79
CA PRO A 348 47.53 -9.25 19.95
C PRO A 348 46.56 -10.12 19.14
N ASN A 349 45.31 -10.23 19.61
CA ASN A 349 44.25 -11.06 19.02
C ASN A 349 43.22 -10.25 18.20
N ALA A 350 43.50 -8.99 17.88
CA ALA A 350 42.66 -8.18 16.99
C ALA A 350 43.03 -8.42 15.51
N TRP A 351 42.03 -8.38 14.63
CA TRP A 351 41.67 -9.50 13.75
C TRP A 351 42.03 -9.38 12.24
N GLN A 352 42.38 -8.21 11.70
CA GLN A 352 42.38 -8.04 10.23
C GLN A 352 43.62 -8.59 9.49
N ASN A 353 43.43 -9.73 8.81
CA ASN A 353 44.26 -10.28 7.71
C ASN A 353 43.29 -11.03 6.73
N HIS A 354 43.52 -10.94 5.41
CA HIS A 354 42.80 -11.66 4.34
C HIS A 354 42.71 -13.20 4.49
N GLU A 355 43.53 -13.81 5.34
CA GLU A 355 43.52 -15.24 5.64
C GLU A 355 42.56 -15.63 6.79
N ASN A 356 41.93 -14.65 7.42
CA ASN A 356 41.14 -14.83 8.64
C ASN A 356 39.62 -14.91 8.30
N ASP A 357 38.89 -15.88 8.86
CA ASP A 357 37.47 -16.25 8.55
C ASP A 357 36.33 -15.20 8.70
N GLU A 358 36.42 -14.16 9.50
CA GLU A 358 35.60 -12.94 9.56
C GLU A 358 35.86 -11.97 8.38
N TYR A 359 36.86 -12.21 7.53
CA TYR A 359 36.91 -11.70 6.15
C TYR A 359 36.02 -12.54 5.21
N LYS A 360 35.58 -13.74 5.67
CA LYS A 360 34.59 -14.64 5.02
C LYS A 360 33.21 -14.60 5.69
N TYR A 361 32.96 -13.68 6.62
CA TYR A 361 31.63 -13.42 7.16
C TYR A 361 30.80 -12.67 6.11
N GLN A 362 30.31 -13.43 5.14
CA GLN A 362 29.18 -13.03 4.31
C GLN A 362 27.97 -13.77 4.86
N PHE A 363 26.87 -13.07 5.12
CA PHE A 363 25.57 -13.65 5.48
C PHE A 363 24.92 -14.38 4.28
N ASN A 364 25.74 -15.10 3.52
CA ASN A 364 25.38 -15.98 2.42
C ASN A 364 24.96 -17.33 2.99
N PRO A 365 24.24 -18.15 2.20
CA PRO A 365 24.17 -19.57 2.46
C PRO A 365 25.59 -20.11 2.72
N SER A 366 25.79 -20.70 3.88
CA SER A 366 27.07 -21.34 4.22
C SER A 366 27.42 -22.35 3.13
N VAL A 367 28.55 -22.19 2.42
CA VAL A 367 28.96 -23.12 1.35
C VAL A 367 29.03 -24.57 1.83
N TYR A 368 29.31 -24.78 3.12
CA TYR A 368 29.41 -26.10 3.74
C TYR A 368 28.06 -26.70 4.18
N SER A 369 27.10 -25.86 4.57
CA SER A 369 25.83 -26.33 5.17
C SER A 369 24.57 -25.86 4.46
N ASN A 370 24.68 -24.96 3.48
CA ASN A 370 23.62 -24.23 2.80
C ASN A 370 22.60 -23.60 3.75
N LYS A 371 23.01 -23.28 4.98
CA LYS A 371 22.16 -22.62 5.99
C LYS A 371 22.29 -21.12 5.88
N VAL A 372 21.16 -20.43 6.05
CA VAL A 372 21.05 -18.97 6.07
C VAL A 372 20.40 -18.55 7.39
N HIS A 373 20.87 -17.44 7.95
CA HIS A 373 20.22 -16.84 9.11
C HIS A 373 18.88 -16.23 8.71
N THR A 374 17.81 -16.63 9.40
CA THR A 374 16.46 -16.13 9.17
C THR A 374 15.89 -15.63 10.49
N SER A 375 15.04 -14.62 10.42
CA SER A 375 14.33 -14.07 11.57
C SER A 375 12.86 -13.91 11.22
N ARG A 376 12.00 -13.95 12.25
CA ARG A 376 10.63 -13.45 12.11
C ARG A 376 10.66 -11.94 11.84
N ALA A 377 9.64 -11.44 11.16
CA ALA A 377 9.41 -10.01 11.03
C ALA A 377 8.67 -9.48 12.27
N TYR A 378 9.43 -8.90 13.20
CA TYR A 378 8.90 -8.31 14.42
C TYR A 378 8.29 -6.93 14.14
N ILE A 379 7.29 -6.60 14.93
CA ILE A 379 6.62 -5.30 14.91
C ILE A 379 6.93 -4.56 16.20
N VAL A 380 7.47 -3.35 16.07
CA VAL A 380 8.01 -2.57 17.17
C VAL A 380 7.39 -1.18 17.17
N HIS A 381 6.94 -0.73 18.34
CA HIS A 381 6.61 0.67 18.58
C HIS A 381 7.70 1.32 19.44
N PRO A 382 8.11 2.57 19.19
CA PRO A 382 9.16 3.23 19.99
C PRO A 382 8.84 3.28 21.49
N GLU A 383 7.56 3.44 21.87
CA GLU A 383 7.12 3.50 23.27
C GLU A 383 6.64 2.15 23.82
N GLU A 384 6.14 1.23 22.97
CA GLU A 384 5.53 -0.04 23.44
C GLU A 384 6.52 -1.22 23.37
N GLY A 385 7.66 -1.03 22.69
CA GLY A 385 8.63 -2.09 22.44
C GLY A 385 8.15 -3.08 21.38
N VAL A 386 8.62 -4.33 21.48
CA VAL A 386 8.24 -5.42 20.56
C VAL A 386 6.83 -5.89 20.91
N ARG A 387 5.91 -5.71 19.97
CA ARG A 387 4.51 -6.09 20.14
C ARG A 387 4.23 -7.53 19.73
N GLY A 388 4.82 -7.96 18.62
CA GLY A 388 4.52 -9.23 18.01
C GLY A 388 5.33 -9.47 16.75
N TYR A 389 4.85 -10.38 15.92
CA TYR A 389 5.43 -10.68 14.61
C TYR A 389 4.37 -10.89 13.54
N MET A 390 4.77 -10.77 12.28
CA MET A 390 3.94 -11.06 11.11
C MET A 390 4.06 -12.55 10.73
N PRO A 391 2.97 -13.32 10.77
CA PRO A 391 2.96 -14.69 10.27
C PRO A 391 3.20 -14.75 8.76
N TYR A 392 3.63 -15.92 8.30
CA TYR A 392 3.92 -16.21 6.88
C TYR A 392 5.04 -15.40 6.25
N ILE A 393 5.70 -14.54 7.03
CA ILE A 393 6.84 -13.74 6.62
C ILE A 393 8.05 -14.10 7.48
N VAL A 394 9.15 -14.43 6.82
CA VAL A 394 10.49 -14.44 7.42
C VAL A 394 11.39 -13.46 6.67
N LEU A 395 12.31 -12.85 7.40
CA LEU A 395 13.27 -11.90 6.86
C LEU A 395 14.67 -12.48 6.98
N LEU A 396 15.48 -12.22 5.96
CA LEU A 396 16.84 -12.74 5.85
C LEU A 396 17.71 -11.84 4.97
N SER A 397 19.01 -12.10 4.99
CA SER A 397 19.95 -11.48 4.05
C SER A 397 19.66 -11.98 2.62
N PRO A 398 19.51 -11.09 1.62
CA PRO A 398 19.30 -11.48 0.23
C PRO A 398 20.55 -12.00 -0.47
N LEU A 399 21.73 -11.93 0.16
CA LEU A 399 22.98 -12.32 -0.49
C LEU A 399 23.04 -13.82 -0.82
N GLY A 400 23.39 -14.12 -2.08
CA GLY A 400 23.60 -15.50 -2.54
C GLY A 400 22.31 -16.31 -2.72
N LEU A 401 21.14 -15.66 -2.71
CA LEU A 401 19.85 -16.27 -2.96
C LEU A 401 19.19 -15.67 -4.20
N LEU A 402 18.45 -16.51 -4.93
CA LEU A 402 17.71 -16.13 -6.12
C LEU A 402 16.21 -16.16 -5.85
N ASN A 403 15.48 -15.26 -6.49
CA ASN A 403 14.02 -15.21 -6.40
C ASN A 403 13.41 -16.56 -6.79
N GLY A 404 12.59 -17.12 -5.90
CA GLY A 404 12.00 -18.44 -6.05
C GLY A 404 12.69 -19.56 -5.27
N ASP A 405 13.87 -19.32 -4.69
CA ASP A 405 14.58 -20.28 -3.84
C ASP A 405 13.73 -20.70 -2.63
N LYS A 406 13.85 -21.97 -2.25
CA LYS A 406 13.06 -22.57 -1.15
C LYS A 406 13.89 -22.69 0.11
N LEU A 407 13.44 -22.01 1.16
CA LEU A 407 14.01 -22.04 2.49
C LEU A 407 13.26 -23.06 3.33
N LYS A 408 13.98 -24.00 3.94
CA LYS A 408 13.43 -24.94 4.93
C LYS A 408 13.66 -24.37 6.33
N VAL A 409 12.59 -24.02 7.01
CA VAL A 409 12.61 -23.49 8.38
C VAL A 409 12.08 -24.57 9.32
N ARG A 410 12.89 -24.95 10.30
CA ARG A 410 12.51 -25.97 11.28
C ARG A 410 11.44 -25.44 12.23
N GLN A 411 10.40 -26.23 12.50
CA GLN A 411 9.42 -25.88 13.53
C GLN A 411 10.01 -26.10 14.93
N ASN A 412 9.74 -25.18 15.86
CA ASN A 412 10.28 -25.27 17.23
C ASN A 412 9.74 -26.47 18.03
N THR A 413 8.55 -26.97 17.69
CA THR A 413 7.80 -27.96 18.49
C THR A 413 8.03 -29.41 18.09
N CYS A 414 8.49 -29.67 16.86
CA CYS A 414 8.67 -31.02 16.35
C CYS A 414 9.97 -31.13 15.55
N PRO A 415 10.87 -32.08 15.86
CA PRO A 415 12.20 -32.13 15.27
C PRO A 415 12.20 -32.44 13.76
N ASP A 416 11.14 -33.07 13.23
CA ASP A 416 11.10 -33.60 11.86
C ASP A 416 10.21 -32.80 10.88
N THR A 417 9.43 -31.84 11.36
CA THR A 417 8.51 -31.05 10.51
C THR A 417 9.14 -29.72 10.12
N HIS A 418 9.06 -29.39 8.83
CA HIS A 418 9.68 -28.20 8.26
C HIS A 418 8.65 -27.33 7.53
N ASP A 419 8.69 -26.03 7.79
CA ASP A 419 7.98 -25.05 6.98
C ASP A 419 8.84 -24.64 5.79
N ILE A 420 8.23 -24.62 4.61
CA ILE A 420 8.88 -24.19 3.37
C ILE A 420 8.46 -22.75 3.11
N TYR A 421 9.44 -21.86 2.97
CA TYR A 421 9.26 -20.48 2.56
C TYR A 421 9.91 -20.28 1.18
N ARG A 422 9.30 -19.47 0.32
CA ARG A 422 9.89 -19.06 -0.96
C ARG A 422 10.47 -17.66 -0.85
N PHE A 423 11.72 -17.51 -1.25
CA PHE A 423 12.49 -16.28 -1.17
C PHE A 423 12.18 -15.32 -2.32
N PHE A 424 12.15 -14.03 -2.01
CA PHE A 424 11.97 -12.92 -2.92
C PHE A 424 12.77 -11.69 -2.48
N THR A 425 13.32 -10.98 -3.45
CA THR A 425 13.84 -9.62 -3.30
C THR A 425 12.73 -8.60 -3.52
N VAL A 426 12.68 -7.61 -2.64
CA VAL A 426 11.74 -6.48 -2.72
C VAL A 426 12.55 -5.21 -2.94
N ASP A 427 12.14 -4.44 -3.94
CA ASP A 427 12.75 -3.19 -4.40
C ASP A 427 11.80 -1.99 -4.24
N ALA A 428 10.50 -2.22 -4.01
CA ALA A 428 9.52 -1.16 -3.77
C ALA A 428 9.82 -0.33 -2.53
N ILE A 429 9.42 0.95 -2.54
CA ILE A 429 9.43 1.82 -1.36
C ILE A 429 8.41 1.26 -0.36
N SER A 430 8.88 0.70 0.75
CA SER A 430 8.06 -0.02 1.71
C SER A 430 8.71 -0.05 3.11
N PRO A 431 7.99 -0.49 4.16
CA PRO A 431 8.57 -0.63 5.50
C PRO A 431 9.69 -1.67 5.59
N ILE A 432 9.85 -2.53 4.58
CA ILE A 432 10.93 -3.54 4.48
C ILE A 432 12.22 -2.95 3.89
N THR A 433 12.10 -1.96 3.01
CA THR A 433 13.23 -1.38 2.27
C THR A 433 13.71 -0.06 2.86
N LYS A 434 12.84 0.66 3.60
CA LYS A 434 13.14 1.98 4.16
C LYS A 434 13.56 1.94 5.64
N LEU A 435 14.38 2.91 6.07
CA LEU A 435 14.60 3.22 7.49
C LEU A 435 13.27 3.48 8.23
N PRO A 436 13.10 2.99 9.48
CA PRO A 436 14.14 2.64 10.47
C PRO A 436 14.51 1.15 10.57
N ALA A 437 14.08 0.29 9.65
CA ALA A 437 14.21 -1.15 9.79
C ALA A 437 15.58 -1.70 9.34
N THR A 438 16.49 -1.94 10.30
CA THR A 438 17.62 -2.91 10.28
C THR A 438 18.97 -2.52 9.65
N ALA A 439 19.99 -3.33 9.97
CA ALA A 439 21.41 -3.12 9.64
C ALA A 439 21.83 -3.67 8.26
N TYR A 440 21.01 -4.52 7.62
CA TYR A 440 21.24 -5.08 6.31
C TYR A 440 20.08 -4.70 5.37
N ARG A 441 20.37 -4.07 4.24
CA ARG A 441 19.38 -3.40 3.38
C ARG A 441 19.62 -3.70 1.90
N PRO A 442 18.59 -4.09 1.12
CA PRO A 442 17.23 -4.43 1.54
C PRO A 442 17.16 -5.77 2.29
N ALA A 443 16.12 -5.97 3.12
CA ALA A 443 15.86 -7.28 3.70
C ALA A 443 15.21 -8.19 2.63
N GLY A 444 15.72 -9.41 2.49
CA GLY A 444 15.11 -10.44 1.68
C GLY A 444 13.86 -11.00 2.36
N LEU A 445 12.82 -11.27 1.56
CA LEU A 445 11.51 -11.71 2.04
C LEU A 445 11.29 -13.19 1.73
N GLY A 446 11.09 -14.01 2.77
CA GLY A 446 10.58 -15.36 2.64
C GLY A 446 9.08 -15.41 2.91
N ILE A 447 8.28 -15.92 1.95
CA ILE A 447 6.84 -16.11 2.09
C ILE A 447 6.52 -17.59 2.25
N TYR A 448 5.72 -17.94 3.26
CA TYR A 448 5.33 -19.32 3.53
C TYR A 448 4.61 -19.97 2.34
N GLU A 449 5.09 -21.14 1.90
CA GLU A 449 4.51 -21.95 0.82
C GLU A 449 3.66 -23.10 1.39
N LYS A 450 4.25 -23.92 2.26
CA LYS A 450 3.61 -25.13 2.83
C LYS A 450 4.45 -25.72 3.96
N THR A 451 3.83 -26.58 4.77
CA THR A 451 4.53 -27.45 5.73
C THR A 451 4.80 -28.81 5.11
N ARG A 452 5.98 -29.39 5.39
CA ARG A 452 6.42 -30.71 4.92
C ARG A 452 6.90 -31.58 6.06
#